data_AF-A0A9P4Y973-F1
#
_entry.id   AF-A0A9P4Y973-F1
#
_cell.length_a   1.000
_cell.length_b   1.000
_cell.length_c   1.000
_cell.angle_alpha   90.00
_cell.angle_beta   90.00
_cell.angle_gamma   90.00
#
_symmetry.space_group_name_H-M   'P 1'
#
loop_
_entity.id
_entity.type
_entity.pdbx_description
1 polymer ?
#
loop_
_entity_poly.entity_id
_entity_poly.type
_entity_poly.pdbx_seq_one_letter_code
_entity_poly.pdbx_strand_id
1 'polypeptide(L)'
;MINEDENNLSWPSFLIDLDLAIREDRDRASGAKGKTGTRAFMSIGALLGEQHTFMHDLESFFWVLFWICIHYERDGRDVGTTVFDTWNFEGDDQLAGIKKGVIDDEEDFLKKADKHFTPYYQPIVPWVNRLRREVFPNSQRWKRPEPGLCASMKRILHDAQMDPDVLADS
;
A
#
# COMPACT_ATOMS: atom_id res chain seq x y z
N MET A 1 8.79 10.66 -14.91
CA MET A 1 9.32 11.76 -15.74
C MET A 1 9.31 12.98 -14.84
N ILE A 2 10.48 13.51 -14.49
CA ILE A 2 10.60 14.66 -13.58
C ILE A 2 10.27 15.91 -14.41
N ASN A 3 9.32 16.71 -13.93
CA ASN A 3 9.06 18.02 -14.51
C ASN A 3 10.02 19.01 -13.85
N GLU A 4 10.93 19.59 -14.62
CA GLU A 4 11.90 20.60 -14.17
C GLU A 4 11.28 22.00 -14.25
N ASP A 5 10.20 22.23 -13.49
CA ASP A 5 9.58 23.55 -13.37
C ASP A 5 9.61 24.01 -11.91
N GLU A 6 10.60 24.86 -11.58
CA GLU A 6 10.92 25.34 -10.23
C GLU A 6 9.87 26.29 -9.60
N ASN A 7 8.71 26.50 -10.22
CA ASN A 7 7.72 27.48 -9.76
C ASN A 7 6.30 26.93 -9.53
N ASN A 8 6.11 25.61 -9.43
CA ASN A 8 4.84 25.01 -9.02
C ASN A 8 4.99 24.27 -7.67
N LEU A 9 4.76 24.99 -6.57
CA LEU A 9 4.81 24.45 -5.20
C LEU A 9 3.57 23.63 -4.80
N SER A 10 2.70 23.30 -5.74
CA SER A 10 1.54 22.45 -5.49
C SER A 10 1.71 21.18 -6.31
N TRP A 11 1.81 20.05 -5.59
CA TRP A 11 1.95 18.66 -6.06
C TRP A 11 3.38 18.17 -6.35
N PRO A 12 4.20 17.89 -5.32
CA PRO A 12 5.51 17.25 -5.49
C PRO A 12 5.45 15.80 -5.98
N SER A 13 4.30 15.14 -5.83
CA SER A 13 4.10 13.75 -6.27
C SER A 13 2.62 13.46 -6.49
N PHE A 14 2.26 13.04 -7.71
CA PHE A 14 0.93 12.54 -8.06
C PHE A 14 1.02 11.03 -8.28
N LEU A 15 0.14 10.25 -7.67
CA LEU A 15 0.04 8.79 -7.87
C LEU A 15 -0.59 8.53 -9.24
N ILE A 16 0.27 8.29 -10.24
CA ILE A 16 -0.13 8.13 -11.65
C ILE A 16 -0.67 6.72 -11.95
N ASP A 17 -0.40 5.74 -11.08
CA ASP A 17 -0.69 4.33 -11.36
C ASP A 17 -2.05 3.83 -10.86
N LEU A 18 -2.83 4.62 -10.11
CA LEU A 18 -4.16 4.17 -9.67
C LEU A 18 -5.16 4.07 -10.84
N ASP A 19 -4.99 4.91 -11.86
CA ASP A 19 -5.79 4.86 -13.09
C ASP A 19 -5.22 3.89 -14.13
N LEU A 20 -3.90 3.63 -14.14
CA LEU A 20 -3.28 2.60 -14.98
C LEU A 20 -3.51 1.17 -14.46
N ALA A 21 -3.84 0.99 -13.18
CA ALA A 21 -4.30 -0.30 -12.64
C ALA A 21 -5.65 -0.75 -13.23
N ILE A 22 -6.38 0.16 -13.88
CA ILE A 22 -7.71 -0.09 -14.45
C ILE A 22 -7.56 -0.43 -15.94
N ARG A 23 -7.21 -1.70 -16.19
CA ARG A 23 -7.24 -2.39 -17.49
C ARG A 23 -6.16 -1.95 -18.49
N GLU A 24 -5.11 -2.76 -18.57
CA GLU A 24 -4.54 -3.16 -19.85
C GLU A 24 -4.53 -4.69 -19.90
N ASP A 25 -5.09 -5.27 -20.95
CA ASP A 25 -4.70 -6.61 -21.40
C ASP A 25 -3.21 -6.53 -21.73
N ARG A 26 -2.37 -6.80 -20.73
CA ARG A 26 -0.92 -6.92 -20.93
C ARG A 26 -0.64 -8.26 -21.58
N ASP A 27 -0.95 -8.32 -22.87
CA ASP A 27 -0.39 -9.35 -23.73
C ASP A 27 1.14 -9.21 -23.68
N ARG A 28 1.75 -10.26 -23.13
CA ARG A 28 3.18 -10.56 -23.15
C ARG A 28 4.03 -9.84 -22.09
N ALA A 29 4.13 -10.47 -20.92
CA ALA A 29 5.27 -10.26 -20.03
C ALA A 29 6.57 -10.64 -20.75
N SER A 30 7.46 -9.66 -20.94
CA SER A 30 8.82 -9.92 -21.44
C SER A 30 9.60 -10.71 -20.38
N GLY A 31 10.22 -11.82 -20.81
CA GLY A 31 10.85 -12.83 -19.95
C GLY A 31 12.17 -12.41 -19.33
N ALA A 32 12.22 -11.33 -18.55
CA ALA A 32 13.33 -11.04 -17.65
C ALA A 32 13.10 -11.75 -16.30
N LYS A 33 13.91 -12.76 -15.99
CA LYS A 33 13.93 -13.46 -14.68
C LYS A 33 14.56 -12.61 -13.57
N GLY A 34 14.09 -11.37 -13.41
CA GLY A 34 14.42 -10.51 -12.28
C GLY A 34 13.12 -9.88 -11.81
N LYS A 35 12.62 -10.28 -10.63
CA LYS A 35 11.50 -9.60 -9.97
C LYS A 35 11.98 -8.17 -9.64
N THR A 36 11.70 -7.22 -10.52
CA THR A 36 12.06 -5.81 -10.35
C THR A 36 10.93 -5.10 -9.62
N GLY A 37 11.19 -4.64 -8.40
CA GLY A 37 10.30 -3.84 -7.56
C GLY A 37 10.92 -3.63 -6.18
N THR A 38 10.56 -2.55 -5.48
CA THR A 38 10.97 -2.36 -4.08
C THR A 38 10.32 -3.45 -3.23
N ARG A 39 11.12 -4.31 -2.61
CA ARG A 39 10.65 -5.56 -1.97
C ARG A 39 9.54 -5.32 -0.95
N ALA A 40 9.66 -4.26 -0.14
CA ALA A 40 8.64 -3.87 0.84
C ALA A 40 7.24 -3.65 0.24
N PHE A 41 7.14 -3.30 -1.05
CA PHE A 41 5.87 -2.99 -1.71
C PHE A 41 5.35 -4.14 -2.56
N MET A 42 6.12 -5.21 -2.74
CA MET A 42 5.64 -6.37 -3.50
C MET A 42 4.45 -7.03 -2.79
N SER A 43 3.45 -7.43 -3.57
CA SER A 43 2.30 -8.19 -3.09
C SER A 43 2.72 -9.58 -2.59
N ILE A 44 1.94 -10.15 -1.67
CA ILE A 44 2.13 -11.50 -1.15
C ILE A 44 2.11 -12.51 -2.31
N GLY A 45 1.19 -12.36 -3.27
CA GLY A 45 1.12 -13.22 -4.44
C GLY A 45 2.38 -13.15 -5.31
N ALA A 46 2.89 -11.94 -5.60
CA ALA A 46 4.11 -11.75 -6.38
C ALA A 46 5.36 -12.33 -5.68
N LEU A 47 5.45 -12.20 -4.35
CA LEU A 47 6.51 -12.82 -3.55
C LEU A 47 6.45 -14.36 -3.67
N LEU A 48 5.25 -14.94 -3.63
CA LEU A 48 5.02 -16.38 -3.82
C LEU A 48 5.14 -16.86 -5.28
N GLY A 49 5.47 -15.97 -6.22
CA GLY A 49 5.68 -16.31 -7.63
C GLY A 49 4.39 -16.46 -8.45
N GLU A 50 3.27 -15.94 -7.95
CA GLU A 50 2.02 -15.85 -8.73
C GLU A 50 2.20 -14.88 -9.91
N GLN A 51 1.47 -15.14 -11.02
CA GLN A 51 1.50 -14.25 -12.18
C GLN A 51 0.95 -12.88 -11.78
N HIS A 52 1.60 -11.81 -12.27
CA HIS A 52 1.18 -10.44 -11.97
C HIS A 52 -0.26 -10.16 -12.40
N THR A 53 -1.03 -9.47 -11.55
CA THR A 53 -2.42 -9.07 -11.81
C THR A 53 -2.66 -7.66 -11.27
N PHE A 54 -3.70 -6.97 -11.74
CA PHE A 54 -4.05 -5.65 -11.22
C PHE A 54 -4.34 -5.66 -9.70
N MET A 55 -4.82 -6.79 -9.15
CA MET A 55 -5.04 -6.93 -7.71
C MET A 55 -3.72 -6.90 -6.93
N HIS A 56 -2.61 -7.37 -7.53
CA HIS A 56 -1.28 -7.22 -6.94
C HIS A 56 -0.83 -5.76 -6.92
N ASP A 57 -1.18 -4.97 -7.92
CA ASP A 57 -0.90 -3.52 -7.93
C ASP A 57 -1.68 -2.81 -6.82
N LEU A 58 -2.96 -3.17 -6.63
CA LEU A 58 -3.80 -2.66 -5.54
C LEU A 58 -3.31 -3.10 -4.15
N GLU A 59 -2.83 -4.33 -4.01
CA GLU A 59 -2.17 -4.78 -2.78
C GLU A 59 -0.87 -4.01 -2.54
N SER A 60 -0.07 -3.78 -3.58
CA SER A 60 1.17 -3.02 -3.50
C SER A 60 0.90 -1.57 -3.05
N PHE A 61 -0.17 -0.96 -3.56
CA PHE A 61 -0.65 0.35 -3.12
C PHE A 61 -0.97 0.38 -1.63
N PHE A 62 -1.67 -0.64 -1.11
CA PHE A 62 -1.91 -0.75 0.34
C PHE A 62 -0.61 -0.79 1.14
N TRP A 63 0.38 -1.57 0.68
CA TRP A 63 1.68 -1.64 1.35
C TRP A 63 2.47 -0.32 1.29
N VAL A 64 2.35 0.45 0.21
CA VAL A 64 2.91 1.81 0.13
C VAL A 64 2.23 2.73 1.14
N LEU A 65 0.89 2.73 1.22
CA LEU A 65 0.18 3.54 2.22
C LEU A 65 0.57 3.17 3.65
N PHE A 66 0.59 1.86 3.96
CA PHE A 66 1.04 1.35 5.25
C PHE A 66 2.48 1.80 5.57
N TRP A 67 3.37 1.77 4.57
CA TRP A 67 4.74 2.24 4.71
C TRP A 67 4.81 3.73 5.00
N ILE A 68 4.02 4.54 4.27
CA ILE A 68 3.97 6.00 4.44
C ILE A 68 3.54 6.34 5.86
N CYS A 69 2.49 5.67 6.36
CA CYS A 69 1.98 5.88 7.70
C CYS A 69 3.01 5.62 8.80
N ILE A 70 4.03 4.80 8.54
CA ILE A 70 5.08 4.43 9.51
C ILE A 70 6.31 5.33 9.39
N HIS A 71 6.71 5.67 8.16
CA HIS A 71 8.02 6.27 7.91
C HIS A 71 8.01 7.79 7.78
N TYR A 72 6.86 8.41 7.56
CA TYR A 72 6.79 9.84 7.25
C TYR A 72 5.90 10.63 8.22
N GLU A 73 6.33 11.85 8.48
CA GLU A 73 5.54 12.89 9.15
C GLU A 73 4.82 13.78 8.10
N ARG A 74 3.95 14.69 8.57
CA ARG A 74 3.18 15.63 7.74
C ARG A 74 4.00 16.38 6.69
N ASP A 75 5.19 16.81 7.07
CA ASP A 75 6.09 17.60 6.22
C ASP A 75 6.96 16.74 5.29
N GLY A 76 6.68 15.44 5.21
CA GLY A 76 7.43 14.49 4.39
C GLY A 76 8.80 14.15 5.00
N ARG A 77 9.09 14.54 6.23
CA ARG A 77 10.31 14.09 6.92
C ARG A 77 10.22 12.61 7.24
N ASP A 78 11.31 11.92 6.91
CA ASP A 78 11.53 10.53 7.28
C ASP A 78 11.84 10.43 8.79
N VAL A 79 11.16 9.52 9.50
CA VAL A 79 11.35 9.32 10.95
C VAL A 79 12.61 8.51 11.29
N GLY A 80 13.35 8.05 10.28
CA GLY A 80 14.53 7.21 10.39
C GLY A 80 14.19 5.73 10.38
N THR A 81 15.18 4.91 10.78
CA THR A 81 15.07 3.45 10.72
C THR A 81 13.98 2.92 11.64
N THR A 82 13.10 2.09 11.08
CA THR A 82 12.05 1.36 11.77
C THR A 82 12.27 -0.15 11.65
N VAL A 83 11.47 -0.92 12.41
CA VAL A 83 11.49 -2.39 12.30
C VAL A 83 10.98 -2.90 10.95
N PHE A 84 10.34 -2.05 10.15
CA PHE A 84 9.80 -2.42 8.85
C PHE A 84 10.81 -2.24 7.70
N ASP A 85 11.91 -1.50 7.93
CA ASP A 85 13.03 -1.41 6.98
C ASP A 85 13.61 -2.78 6.61
N THR A 86 13.51 -3.75 7.51
CA THR A 86 13.96 -5.12 7.27
C THR A 86 13.25 -5.75 6.06
N TRP A 87 12.03 -5.33 5.73
CA TRP A 87 11.26 -5.85 4.59
C TRP A 87 11.99 -5.68 3.25
N ASN A 88 12.88 -4.69 3.14
CA ASN A 88 13.70 -4.49 1.95
C ASN A 88 14.83 -5.52 1.79
N PHE A 89 15.12 -6.29 2.84
CA PHE A 89 16.22 -7.24 2.90
C PHE A 89 15.78 -8.69 3.10
N GLU A 90 14.54 -8.91 3.56
CA GLU A 90 13.98 -10.25 3.76
C GLU A 90 13.85 -11.03 2.45
N GLY A 91 14.03 -12.36 2.52
CA GLY A 91 13.76 -13.28 1.40
C GLY A 91 12.28 -13.36 1.03
N ASP A 92 11.96 -13.79 -0.20
CA ASP A 92 10.58 -13.75 -0.74
C ASP A 92 9.57 -14.48 0.16
N ASP A 93 9.87 -15.73 0.54
CA ASP A 93 8.99 -16.55 1.39
C ASP A 93 8.84 -15.96 2.80
N GLN A 94 9.92 -15.42 3.36
CA GLN A 94 9.93 -14.82 4.69
C GLN A 94 9.11 -13.54 4.72
N LEU A 95 9.30 -12.66 3.74
CA LEU A 95 8.52 -11.43 3.61
C LEU A 95 7.03 -11.71 3.38
N ALA A 96 6.70 -12.71 2.56
CA ALA A 96 5.32 -13.14 2.36
C ALA A 96 4.70 -13.65 3.66
N GLY A 97 5.46 -14.39 4.48
CA GLY A 97 5.06 -14.83 5.81
C GLY A 97 4.81 -13.67 6.78
N ILE A 98 5.74 -12.71 6.83
CA ILE A 98 5.62 -11.51 7.67
C ILE A 98 4.38 -10.70 7.29
N LYS A 99 4.18 -10.41 6.00
CA LYS A 99 3.02 -9.65 5.50
C LYS A 99 1.70 -10.34 5.85
N LYS A 100 1.62 -11.67 5.68
CA LYS A 100 0.46 -12.46 6.13
C LYS A 100 0.23 -12.29 7.63
N GLY A 101 1.28 -12.39 8.45
CA GLY A 101 1.18 -12.18 9.89
C GLY A 101 0.71 -10.77 10.29
N VAL A 102 1.03 -9.74 9.49
CA VAL A 102 0.54 -8.37 9.73
C VAL A 102 -0.98 -8.26 9.51
N ILE A 103 -1.55 -9.00 8.56
CA ILE A 103 -2.96 -8.85 8.17
C ILE A 103 -3.88 -9.94 8.73
N ASP A 104 -3.34 -11.00 9.34
CA ASP A 104 -4.05 -12.22 9.74
C ASP A 104 -5.18 -11.93 10.73
N ASP A 105 -4.88 -11.12 11.76
CA ASP A 105 -5.81 -10.71 12.78
C ASP A 105 -6.02 -9.19 12.77
N GLU A 106 -7.27 -8.77 12.95
CA GLU A 106 -7.62 -7.36 12.89
C GLU A 106 -7.23 -6.59 14.16
N GLU A 107 -7.39 -7.20 15.33
CA GLU A 107 -7.06 -6.54 16.59
C GLU A 107 -5.55 -6.31 16.68
N ASP A 108 -4.77 -7.30 16.26
CA ASP A 108 -3.31 -7.18 16.18
C ASP A 108 -2.85 -6.20 15.11
N PHE A 109 -3.54 -6.14 13.95
CA PHE A 109 -3.30 -5.10 12.95
C PHE A 109 -3.50 -3.70 13.53
N LEU A 110 -4.62 -3.47 14.24
CA LEU A 110 -4.93 -2.18 14.86
C LEU A 110 -3.91 -1.81 15.94
N LYS A 111 -3.56 -2.73 16.85
CA LYS A 111 -2.49 -2.52 17.84
C LYS A 111 -1.16 -2.16 17.19
N LYS A 112 -0.86 -2.77 16.03
CA LYS A 112 0.36 -2.50 15.28
C LYS A 112 0.32 -1.12 14.64
N ALA A 113 -0.82 -0.72 14.07
CA ALA A 113 -1.02 0.60 13.51
C ALA A 113 -0.90 1.67 14.60
N ASP A 114 -1.63 1.53 15.71
CA ASP A 114 -1.58 2.45 16.86
C ASP A 114 -0.14 2.62 17.39
N LYS A 115 0.62 1.53 17.44
CA LYS A 115 2.00 1.55 17.94
C LYS A 115 3.02 2.17 16.97
N HIS A 116 2.84 1.98 15.67
CA HIS A 116 3.89 2.24 14.68
C HIS A 116 3.57 3.33 13.68
N PHE A 117 2.31 3.70 13.51
CA PHE A 117 1.97 4.84 12.65
C PHE A 117 2.41 6.12 13.36
N THR A 118 2.96 7.05 12.59
CA THR A 118 3.37 8.36 13.11
C THR A 118 2.14 9.09 13.69
N PRO A 119 2.32 10.00 14.65
CA PRO A 119 1.21 10.74 15.24
C PRO A 119 0.30 11.39 14.20
N TYR A 120 0.89 11.91 13.12
CA TYR A 120 0.16 12.53 12.02
C TYR A 120 -0.79 11.56 11.29
N TYR A 121 -0.44 10.29 11.17
CA TYR A 121 -1.25 9.28 10.48
C TYR A 121 -2.14 8.45 11.44
N GLN A 122 -2.22 8.80 12.73
CA GLN A 122 -3.16 8.14 13.65
C GLN A 122 -4.64 8.32 13.23
N PRO A 123 -5.11 9.50 12.78
CA PRO A 123 -6.51 9.66 12.38
C PRO A 123 -6.94 8.78 11.18
N ILE A 124 -6.00 8.35 10.33
CA ILE A 124 -6.32 7.50 9.17
C ILE A 124 -6.34 6.01 9.50
N VAL A 125 -5.94 5.57 10.71
CA VAL A 125 -5.92 4.14 11.11
C VAL A 125 -7.24 3.41 10.81
N PRO A 126 -8.44 3.95 11.14
CA PRO A 126 -9.70 3.29 10.82
C PRO A 126 -9.90 3.08 9.31
N TRP A 127 -9.44 4.02 8.49
CA TRP A 127 -9.53 3.98 7.02
C TRP A 127 -8.53 3.02 6.41
N VAL A 128 -7.30 2.96 6.93
CA VAL A 128 -6.33 1.94 6.52
C VAL A 128 -6.84 0.54 6.87
N ASN A 129 -7.49 0.34 8.02
CA ASN A 129 -8.10 -0.95 8.35
C ASN A 129 -9.29 -1.29 7.44
N ARG A 130 -10.13 -0.31 7.07
CA ARG A 130 -11.18 -0.53 6.04
C ARG A 130 -10.58 -0.95 4.71
N LEU A 131 -9.51 -0.28 4.27
CA LEU A 131 -8.79 -0.63 3.04
C LEU A 131 -8.20 -2.04 3.13
N ARG A 132 -7.60 -2.41 4.27
CA ARG A 132 -7.09 -3.76 4.54
C ARG A 132 -8.16 -4.82 4.32
N ARG A 133 -9.38 -4.62 4.83
CA ARG A 133 -10.49 -5.58 4.69
C ARG A 133 -10.91 -5.80 3.24
N GLU A 134 -10.86 -4.77 2.39
CA GLU A 134 -11.16 -4.91 0.95
C GLU A 134 -10.01 -5.60 0.19
N VAL A 135 -8.76 -5.21 0.47
CA VAL A 135 -7.57 -5.76 -0.18
C VAL A 135 -7.32 -7.21 0.23
N PHE A 136 -7.66 -7.56 1.47
CA PHE A 136 -7.47 -8.87 2.07
C PHE A 136 -8.78 -9.43 2.66
N PRO A 137 -9.71 -9.91 1.84
CA PRO A 137 -10.96 -10.48 2.32
C PRO A 137 -10.70 -11.69 3.23
N ASN A 138 -11.34 -11.70 4.41
CA ASN A 138 -11.09 -12.70 5.47
C ASN A 138 -9.61 -12.82 5.85
N SER A 139 -8.88 -11.70 5.85
CA SER A 139 -7.44 -11.65 6.15
C SER A 139 -6.58 -12.52 5.22
N GLN A 140 -7.02 -12.71 3.98
CA GLN A 140 -6.30 -13.47 2.97
C GLN A 140 -6.17 -12.68 1.67
N ARG A 141 -5.07 -12.91 0.94
CA ARG A 141 -4.93 -12.40 -0.43
C ARG A 141 -6.04 -12.94 -1.33
N TRP A 142 -6.41 -12.16 -2.34
CA TRP A 142 -7.30 -12.60 -3.40
C TRP A 142 -6.75 -13.82 -4.14
N LYS A 143 -7.58 -14.86 -4.28
CA LYS A 143 -7.28 -16.05 -5.10
C LYS A 143 -8.07 -16.10 -6.40
N ARG A 144 -9.02 -15.18 -6.56
CA ARG A 144 -9.90 -15.05 -7.72
C ARG A 144 -9.98 -13.58 -8.09
N PRO A 145 -10.16 -13.24 -9.38
CA PRO A 145 -10.35 -11.86 -9.81
C PRO A 145 -11.52 -11.19 -9.09
N GLU A 146 -11.29 -9.98 -8.57
CA GLU A 146 -12.33 -9.10 -8.01
C GLU A 146 -12.36 -7.78 -8.79
N PRO A 147 -13.14 -7.68 -9.88
CA PRO A 147 -13.19 -6.49 -10.73
C PRO A 147 -13.64 -5.21 -9.99
N GLY A 148 -14.41 -5.35 -8.90
CA GLY A 148 -14.89 -4.21 -8.11
C GLY A 148 -13.86 -3.62 -7.15
N LEU A 149 -12.73 -4.31 -6.92
CA LEU A 149 -11.77 -3.96 -5.87
C LEU A 149 -11.25 -2.52 -6.00
N CYS A 150 -10.89 -2.10 -7.21
CA CYS A 150 -10.41 -0.74 -7.46
C CYS A 150 -11.48 0.31 -7.10
N ALA A 151 -12.73 0.09 -7.48
CA ALA A 151 -13.83 1.01 -7.19
C ALA A 151 -14.10 1.08 -5.67
N SER A 152 -14.07 -0.07 -4.98
CA SER A 152 -14.18 -0.12 -3.52
C SER A 152 -13.07 0.67 -2.83
N MET A 153 -11.81 0.47 -3.23
CA MET A 153 -10.67 1.22 -2.67
C MET A 153 -10.79 2.72 -2.92
N LYS A 154 -11.14 3.14 -4.14
CA LYS A 154 -11.35 4.54 -4.49
C LYS A 154 -12.42 5.19 -3.62
N ARG A 155 -13.54 4.50 -3.37
CA ARG A 155 -14.60 4.98 -2.49
C ARG A 155 -14.11 5.15 -1.05
N ILE A 156 -13.38 4.18 -0.50
CA ILE A 156 -12.82 4.27 0.86
C ILE A 156 -11.89 5.46 0.99
N LEU A 157 -11.00 5.67 0.02
CA LEU A 157 -10.06 6.80 0.03
C LEU A 157 -10.78 8.14 -0.11
N HIS A 158 -11.80 8.22 -0.96
CA HIS A 158 -12.64 9.42 -1.09
C HIS A 158 -13.38 9.73 0.21
N ASP A 159 -13.98 8.73 0.86
CA ASP A 159 -14.69 8.91 2.12
C ASP A 159 -13.73 9.35 3.24
N ALA A 160 -12.50 8.82 3.26
CA ALA A 160 -11.46 9.23 4.21
C ALA A 160 -11.06 10.70 4.06
N GLN A 161 -11.03 11.23 2.83
CA GLN A 161 -10.74 12.65 2.56
C GLN A 161 -11.83 13.59 3.10
N MET A 162 -13.02 13.08 3.34
CA MET A 162 -14.16 13.85 3.87
C MET A 162 -14.34 13.67 5.37
N ASP A 163 -13.50 12.86 6.02
CA ASP A 163 -13.57 12.60 7.45
C ASP A 163 -13.03 13.81 8.25
N PRO A 164 -13.85 14.45 9.11
CA PRO A 164 -13.41 15.58 9.93
C PRO A 164 -12.20 15.26 10.81
N ASP A 165 -12.06 14.03 11.31
CA ASP A 165 -10.93 13.66 12.18
C ASP A 165 -9.62 13.56 11.38
N VAL A 166 -9.70 13.17 10.10
CA VAL A 166 -8.56 13.19 9.17
C VAL A 166 -8.23 14.64 8.76
N LEU A 167 -9.25 15.48 8.62
CA LEU A 167 -9.11 16.90 8.24
C LEU A 167 -8.68 17.81 9.41
N ALA A 168 -8.94 17.41 10.65
CA ALA A 168 -8.70 18.24 11.84
C ALA A 168 -7.22 18.56 12.08
N ASP A 169 -6.30 17.75 11.53
CA ASP A 169 -4.84 17.93 11.59
C ASP A 169 -4.21 18.32 10.23
N SER A 170 -5.03 18.68 9.22
CA SER A 170 -4.61 19.03 7.85
C SER A 170 -4.07 20.45 7.65
#